data_AF-A0A5K7U1L8-F1
#
_entry.id   AF-A0A5K7U1L8-F1
#
_cell.length_a   1.000
_cell.length_b   1.000
_cell.length_c   1.000
_cell.angle_alpha   90.00
_cell.angle_beta   90.00
_cell.angle_gamma   90.00
#
_symmetry.space_group_name_H-M   'P 1'
#
loop_
_entity.id
_entity.type
_entity.pdbx_description
1 polymer ?
#
loop_
_entity_poly.entity_id
_entity_poly.type
_entity_poly.pdbx_seq_one_letter_code
_entity_poly.pdbx_strand_id
1 'polypeptide(L)'
;MAGEPDGSHESWVGGHQKIVEALREMAGKKDLPFLVAEETLWLLDGYASSMSQLPGTVQQAQHYLDYFHIEEPELLPEKMLELFGALKGRASNWFNLRNSSKAVAESLIKLAESIQAQGEEVVSCACETKALGTEPEKWGALNLPEAIEAYDKAIVSKMASSFTVLKTPIQHFQASIEHVQAGLAEFRDEARFKLMPVVQEKMRALNRLQRARQFELSLMEFPQSKSYVHPAASGRACAVLKVNLGKMEAGLSIGVAGVGSIHSLWQGIDAYIDQSEHRLLSMETQEQLANFMVQYRIFLAQWAGIKMFAQEKLLSFEAVQ
;
A
#
# COMPACT_ATOMS: atom_id res chain seq x y z
N MET A 1 30.45 -28.74 -35.30
CA MET A 1 30.07 -28.29 -33.94
C MET A 1 28.74 -27.59 -34.09
N ALA A 2 27.66 -28.23 -33.66
CA ALA A 2 26.33 -27.64 -33.65
C ALA A 2 26.24 -26.75 -32.41
N GLY A 3 25.96 -25.46 -32.61
CA GLY A 3 25.71 -24.53 -31.52
C GLY A 3 24.45 -24.93 -30.79
N GLU A 4 24.51 -24.94 -29.46
CA GLU A 4 23.33 -25.06 -28.61
C GLU A 4 22.38 -23.89 -28.92
N PRO A 5 21.08 -24.14 -29.16
CA PRO A 5 20.11 -23.07 -29.27
C PRO A 5 20.01 -22.34 -27.93
N ASP A 6 20.19 -21.03 -27.99
CA ASP A 6 20.22 -20.11 -26.86
C ASP A 6 18.92 -20.18 -26.04
N GLY A 7 19.00 -20.78 -24.84
CA GLY A 7 17.89 -20.91 -23.88
C GLY A 7 17.38 -19.60 -23.30
N SER A 8 17.96 -18.46 -23.70
CA SER A 8 17.53 -17.11 -23.32
C SER A 8 16.15 -16.72 -23.90
N HIS A 9 15.81 -17.25 -25.09
CA HIS A 9 14.61 -16.80 -25.82
C HIS A 9 13.29 -17.33 -25.24
N GLU A 10 13.25 -18.60 -24.78
CA GLU A 10 12.05 -19.17 -24.14
C GLU A 10 11.85 -18.65 -22.71
N SER A 11 12.94 -18.37 -21.98
CA SER A 11 12.91 -17.82 -20.62
C SER A 11 12.28 -16.42 -20.58
N TRP A 12 12.65 -15.56 -21.54
CA TRP A 12 12.11 -14.19 -21.60
C TRP A 12 10.64 -14.15 -22.03
N VAL A 13 10.24 -14.95 -23.03
CA VAL A 13 8.83 -14.98 -23.47
C VAL A 13 7.92 -15.46 -22.33
N GLY A 14 8.36 -16.47 -21.57
CA GLY A 14 7.64 -16.94 -20.38
C GLY A 14 7.61 -15.93 -19.23
N GLY A 15 8.69 -15.19 -18.99
CA GLY A 15 8.77 -14.14 -17.96
C GLY A 15 7.95 -12.89 -18.31
N HIS A 16 8.07 -12.43 -19.56
CA HIS A 16 7.32 -11.32 -20.13
C HIS A 16 5.82 -11.59 -20.08
N GLN A 17 5.40 -12.77 -20.53
CA GLN A 17 3.98 -13.12 -20.57
C GLN A 17 3.38 -13.16 -19.16
N LYS A 18 4.14 -13.61 -18.15
CA LYS A 18 3.70 -13.54 -16.75
C LYS A 18 3.53 -12.12 -16.22
N ILE A 19 4.45 -11.20 -16.54
CA ILE A 19 4.35 -9.79 -16.11
C ILE A 19 3.18 -9.10 -16.82
N VAL A 20 3.04 -9.31 -18.13
CA VAL A 20 1.92 -8.77 -18.91
C VAL A 20 0.59 -9.40 -18.48
N GLU A 21 0.52 -10.68 -18.16
CA GLU A 21 -0.68 -11.31 -17.60
C GLU A 21 -1.00 -10.75 -16.21
N ALA A 22 0.00 -10.55 -15.35
CA ALA A 22 -0.18 -9.92 -14.04
C ALA A 22 -0.68 -8.47 -14.17
N LEU A 23 -0.12 -7.68 -15.10
CA LEU A 23 -0.58 -6.32 -15.41
C LEU A 23 -1.99 -6.31 -16.03
N ARG A 24 -2.34 -7.30 -16.85
CA ARG A 24 -3.68 -7.48 -17.42
C ARG A 24 -4.69 -7.83 -16.33
N GLU A 25 -4.33 -8.72 -15.41
CA GLU A 25 -5.14 -9.01 -14.23
C GLU A 25 -5.31 -7.76 -13.37
N MET A 26 -4.28 -6.91 -13.26
CA MET A 26 -4.37 -5.64 -12.54
C MET A 26 -5.33 -4.64 -13.18
N ALA A 27 -5.20 -4.43 -14.50
CA ALA A 27 -6.07 -3.52 -15.23
C ALA A 27 -7.53 -3.99 -15.29
N GLY A 28 -7.77 -5.31 -15.17
CA GLY A 28 -9.10 -5.93 -15.27
C GLY A 28 -9.82 -6.15 -13.93
N LYS A 29 -9.13 -6.16 -12.79
CA LYS A 29 -9.74 -6.43 -11.48
C LYS A 29 -10.17 -5.13 -10.81
N LYS A 30 -11.48 -4.97 -10.58
CA LYS A 30 -12.05 -3.94 -9.69
C LYS A 30 -11.57 -4.06 -8.23
N ASP A 31 -11.17 -5.27 -7.85
CA ASP A 31 -10.85 -5.64 -6.46
C ASP A 31 -9.36 -5.74 -6.17
N LEU A 32 -8.48 -5.08 -6.95
CA LEU A 32 -7.10 -5.02 -6.50
C LEU A 32 -7.04 -4.31 -5.15
N PRO A 33 -6.38 -4.91 -4.14
CA PRO A 33 -6.10 -4.21 -2.91
C PRO A 33 -5.10 -3.12 -3.25
N PHE A 34 -5.60 -1.92 -3.60
CA PHE A 34 -4.79 -0.71 -3.54
C PHE A 34 -4.36 -0.52 -2.07
N LEU A 35 -3.17 0.05 -1.85
CA LEU A 35 -2.39 0.08 -0.60
C LEU A 35 -3.20 -0.03 0.70
N VAL A 36 -4.31 0.68 0.79
CA VAL A 36 -5.36 0.45 1.79
C VAL A 36 -6.72 0.39 1.09
N ALA A 37 -7.50 -0.67 1.34
CA ALA A 37 -8.87 -0.81 0.81
C ALA A 37 -9.79 0.32 1.34
N GLU A 38 -10.83 0.68 0.60
CA GLU A 38 -11.72 1.80 0.95
C GLU A 38 -12.42 1.59 2.30
N GLU A 39 -12.89 0.37 2.55
CA GLU A 39 -13.49 0.00 3.83
C GLU A 39 -12.48 0.08 4.98
N THR A 40 -11.21 -0.20 4.67
CA THR A 40 -10.12 -0.09 5.64
C THR A 40 -9.76 1.37 5.91
N LEU A 41 -9.77 2.24 4.88
CA LEU A 41 -9.58 3.68 5.05
C LEU A 41 -10.65 4.26 5.96
N TRP A 42 -11.93 3.99 5.68
CA TRP A 42 -13.03 4.46 6.51
C TRP A 42 -12.91 3.98 7.96
N LEU A 43 -12.57 2.71 8.17
CA LEU A 43 -12.40 2.15 9.51
C LEU A 43 -11.27 2.81 10.29
N LEU A 44 -10.13 3.06 9.64
CA LEU A 44 -8.95 3.67 10.24
C LEU A 44 -9.12 5.18 10.45
N ASP A 45 -9.81 5.87 9.54
CA ASP A 45 -10.19 7.29 9.70
C ASP A 45 -11.16 7.46 10.88
N GLY A 46 -12.15 6.56 11.01
CA GLY A 46 -13.05 6.55 12.16
C GLY A 46 -12.32 6.26 13.49
N TYR A 47 -11.37 5.32 13.48
CA TYR A 47 -10.50 5.05 14.62
C TYR A 47 -9.66 6.28 15.00
N ALA A 48 -8.94 6.86 14.04
CA ALA A 48 -8.04 7.98 14.28
C ALA A 48 -8.81 9.22 14.75
N SER A 49 -9.97 9.49 14.17
CA SER A 49 -10.86 10.57 14.62
C SER A 49 -11.31 10.35 16.06
N SER A 50 -11.73 9.13 16.43
CA SER A 50 -12.14 8.79 17.79
C SER A 50 -11.00 8.94 18.80
N MET A 51 -9.79 8.48 18.44
CA MET A 51 -8.63 8.58 19.32
C MET A 51 -8.13 10.02 19.47
N SER A 52 -8.24 10.84 18.42
CA SER A 52 -7.83 12.26 18.46
C SER A 52 -8.66 13.08 19.46
N GLN A 53 -9.91 12.68 19.69
CA GLN A 53 -10.83 13.30 20.65
C GLN A 53 -10.53 12.93 22.11
N LEU A 54 -9.58 12.03 22.38
CA LEU A 54 -9.27 11.65 23.75
C LEU A 54 -8.73 12.83 24.57
N PRO A 55 -8.97 12.84 25.90
CA PRO A 55 -8.45 13.85 26.81
C PRO A 55 -6.94 14.08 26.69
N GLY A 56 -6.51 15.35 26.79
CA GLY A 56 -5.11 15.74 26.81
C GLY A 56 -4.60 16.24 28.16
N THR A 57 -5.48 16.36 29.16
CA THR A 57 -5.16 16.84 30.51
C THR A 57 -5.79 15.96 31.56
N VAL A 58 -5.25 15.98 32.79
CA VAL A 58 -5.78 15.21 33.92
C VAL A 58 -7.24 15.57 34.22
N GLN A 59 -7.60 16.85 34.18
CA GLN A 59 -8.98 17.32 34.42
C GLN A 59 -9.96 16.78 33.37
N GLN A 60 -9.58 16.83 32.09
CA GLN A 60 -10.39 16.25 31.01
C GLN A 60 -10.48 14.73 31.14
N ALA A 61 -9.39 14.06 31.56
CA ALA A 61 -9.38 12.62 31.78
C ALA A 61 -10.31 12.24 32.94
N GLN A 62 -10.27 12.95 34.06
CA GLN A 62 -11.18 12.76 35.19
C GLN A 62 -12.64 12.93 34.79
N HIS A 63 -12.96 13.95 33.97
CA HIS A 63 -14.31 14.14 33.45
C HIS A 63 -14.74 13.02 32.49
N TYR A 64 -13.85 12.60 31.59
CA TYR A 64 -14.12 11.52 30.63
C TYR A 64 -14.29 10.16 31.32
N LEU A 65 -13.48 9.90 32.35
CA LEU A 65 -13.49 8.67 33.13
C LEU A 65 -14.59 8.66 34.20
N ASP A 66 -15.11 9.85 34.53
CA ASP A 66 -16.15 10.10 35.54
C ASP A 66 -15.72 9.62 36.94
N TYR A 67 -14.45 9.92 37.29
CA TYR A 67 -13.92 9.85 38.65
C TYR A 67 -12.67 10.73 38.81
N PHE A 68 -12.44 11.17 40.05
CA PHE A 68 -11.26 11.94 40.43
C PHE A 68 -10.15 11.09 41.05
N HIS A 69 -10.53 10.00 41.72
CA HIS A 69 -9.64 9.10 42.41
C HIS A 69 -10.14 7.65 42.29
N ILE A 70 -9.19 6.71 42.25
CA ILE A 70 -9.42 5.27 42.22
C ILE A 70 -8.23 4.57 42.89
N GLU A 71 -8.50 3.51 43.64
CA GLU A 71 -7.45 2.80 44.38
C GLU A 71 -6.59 1.90 43.47
N GLU A 72 -7.15 1.44 42.35
CA GLU A 72 -6.43 0.62 41.36
C GLU A 72 -5.41 1.50 40.61
N PRO A 73 -4.10 1.31 40.83
CA PRO A 73 -3.05 2.22 40.36
C PRO A 73 -2.99 2.30 38.83
N GLU A 74 -3.31 1.20 38.16
CA GLU A 74 -3.35 1.14 36.69
C GLU A 74 -4.44 2.03 36.11
N LEU A 75 -5.50 2.32 36.87
CA LEU A 75 -6.62 3.15 36.43
C LEU A 75 -6.52 4.59 36.90
N LEU A 76 -5.42 5.01 37.52
CA LEU A 76 -5.26 6.41 37.91
C LEU A 76 -5.38 7.33 36.68
N PRO A 77 -6.04 8.51 36.80
CA PRO A 77 -6.22 9.42 35.67
C PRO A 77 -4.92 9.76 34.94
N GLU A 78 -3.80 9.89 35.66
CA GLU A 78 -2.47 10.12 35.08
C GLU A 78 -2.01 8.93 34.23
N LYS A 79 -2.24 7.70 34.69
CA LYS A 79 -1.90 6.47 33.95
C LYS A 79 -2.81 6.23 32.74
N MET A 80 -4.06 6.66 32.82
CA MET A 80 -4.96 6.68 31.67
C MET A 80 -4.55 7.75 30.65
N LEU A 81 -4.05 8.90 31.13
CA LEU A 81 -3.58 9.98 30.27
C LEU A 81 -2.32 9.59 29.48
N GLU A 82 -1.40 8.82 30.07
CA GLU A 82 -0.26 8.22 29.34
C GLU A 82 -0.74 7.39 28.13
N LEU A 83 -1.75 6.53 28.33
CA LEU A 83 -2.36 5.74 27.26
C LEU A 83 -3.06 6.63 26.23
N PHE A 84 -3.82 7.65 26.66
CA PHE A 84 -4.51 8.57 25.76
C PHE A 84 -3.52 9.35 24.90
N GLY A 85 -2.42 9.83 25.48
CA GLY A 85 -1.34 10.48 24.74
C GLY A 85 -0.76 9.58 23.65
N ALA A 86 -0.48 8.31 23.97
CA ALA A 86 0.02 7.35 23.00
C ALA A 86 -1.00 7.07 21.87
N LEU A 87 -2.28 6.92 22.19
CA LEU A 87 -3.35 6.72 21.21
C LEU A 87 -3.56 7.94 20.30
N LYS A 88 -3.45 9.16 20.84
CA LYS A 88 -3.53 10.41 20.06
C LYS A 88 -2.34 10.60 19.14
N GLY A 89 -1.13 10.34 19.63
CA GLY A 89 0.09 10.40 18.80
C GLY A 89 -0.02 9.45 17.61
N ARG A 90 -0.52 8.24 17.86
CA ARG A 90 -0.80 7.27 16.82
C ARG A 90 -1.88 7.72 15.83
N ALA A 91 -3.00 8.27 16.31
CA ALA A 91 -4.04 8.80 15.43
C ALA A 91 -3.48 9.85 14.46
N SER A 92 -2.56 10.70 14.93
CA SER A 92 -1.86 11.67 14.09
C SER A 92 -0.95 10.99 13.05
N ASN A 93 -0.24 9.94 13.45
CA ASN A 93 0.59 9.16 12.53
C ASN A 93 -0.23 8.49 11.42
N TRP A 94 -1.45 8.03 11.72
CA TRP A 94 -2.34 7.49 10.70
C TRP A 94 -2.63 8.50 9.58
N PHE A 95 -2.96 9.75 9.91
CA PHE A 95 -3.23 10.77 8.89
C PHE A 95 -2.01 11.04 8.01
N ASN A 96 -0.80 11.01 8.57
CA ASN A 96 0.43 11.11 7.79
C ASN A 96 0.61 9.92 6.83
N LEU A 97 0.34 8.70 7.30
CA LEU A 97 0.39 7.48 6.47
C LEU A 97 -0.69 7.46 5.39
N ARG A 98 -1.89 7.94 5.70
CA ARG A 98 -2.98 8.12 4.74
C ARG A 98 -2.57 9.09 3.63
N ASN A 99 -2.00 10.23 4.00
CA ASN A 99 -1.51 11.22 3.04
C ASN A 99 -0.35 10.67 2.19
N SER A 100 0.56 9.92 2.80
CA SER A 100 1.65 9.25 2.08
C SER A 100 1.12 8.20 1.11
N SER A 101 0.09 7.43 1.50
CA SER A 101 -0.60 6.48 0.61
C SER A 101 -1.28 7.18 -0.55
N LYS A 102 -1.91 8.34 -0.33
CA LYS A 102 -2.45 9.20 -1.38
C LYS A 102 -1.34 9.65 -2.34
N ALA A 103 -0.21 10.10 -1.82
CA ALA A 103 0.94 10.54 -2.63
C ALA A 103 1.53 9.41 -3.49
N VAL A 104 1.45 8.15 -3.04
CA VAL A 104 1.81 7.00 -3.89
C VAL A 104 0.83 6.84 -5.05
N ALA A 105 -0.48 7.01 -4.85
CA ALA A 105 -1.45 6.99 -5.95
C ALA A 105 -1.14 8.08 -7.00
N GLU A 106 -0.84 9.29 -6.56
CA GLU A 106 -0.42 10.39 -7.43
C GLU A 106 0.89 10.09 -8.17
N SER A 107 1.84 9.47 -7.48
CA SER A 107 3.12 9.06 -8.07
C SER A 107 2.93 7.95 -9.11
N LEU A 108 1.97 7.04 -8.91
CA LEU A 108 1.62 6.02 -9.89
C LEU A 108 1.02 6.63 -11.17
N ILE A 109 0.17 7.65 -11.03
CA ILE A 109 -0.38 8.39 -12.17
C ILE A 109 0.75 9.05 -12.97
N LYS A 110 1.65 9.76 -12.30
CA LYS A 110 2.82 10.40 -12.93
C LYS A 110 3.74 9.40 -13.61
N LEU A 111 3.97 8.24 -12.97
CA LEU A 111 4.77 7.17 -13.55
C LEU A 111 4.12 6.61 -14.82
N ALA A 112 2.81 6.34 -14.78
CA ALA A 112 2.06 5.86 -15.93
C ALA A 112 2.09 6.87 -17.09
N GLU A 113 1.98 8.17 -16.79
CA GLU A 113 2.13 9.25 -17.78
C GLU A 113 3.53 9.29 -18.39
N SER A 114 4.57 9.15 -17.56
CA SER A 114 5.95 9.08 -18.04
C SER A 114 6.17 7.87 -18.94
N ILE A 115 5.64 6.70 -18.58
CA ILE A 115 5.73 5.48 -19.40
C ILE A 115 4.98 5.64 -20.72
N GLN A 116 3.79 6.25 -20.71
CA GLN A 116 3.04 6.53 -21.93
C GLN A 116 3.81 7.47 -22.86
N ALA A 117 4.28 8.62 -22.34
CA ALA A 117 4.99 9.60 -23.14
C ALA A 117 6.28 9.03 -23.76
N GLN A 118 7.07 8.32 -22.96
CA GLN A 118 8.30 7.68 -23.45
C GLN A 118 8.00 6.50 -24.39
N GLY A 119 6.93 5.75 -24.12
CA GLY A 119 6.53 4.65 -24.98
C GLY A 119 6.01 5.08 -26.35
N GLU A 120 5.30 6.21 -26.41
CA GLU A 120 4.91 6.83 -27.67
C GLU A 120 6.14 7.29 -28.48
N GLU A 121 7.18 7.81 -27.81
CA GLU A 121 8.45 8.13 -28.48
C GLU A 121 9.13 6.87 -29.04
N VAL A 122 9.18 5.78 -28.27
CA VAL A 122 9.73 4.49 -28.72
C VAL A 122 8.95 3.93 -29.92
N VAL A 123 7.62 4.00 -29.88
CA VAL A 123 6.76 3.57 -31.01
C VAL A 123 6.97 4.46 -32.23
N SER A 124 7.13 5.77 -32.05
CA SER A 124 7.45 6.70 -33.14
C SER A 124 8.79 6.36 -33.78
N CYS A 125 9.83 6.12 -32.96
CA CYS A 125 11.14 5.69 -33.45
C CYS A 125 11.02 4.36 -34.21
N ALA A 126 10.27 3.39 -33.70
CA ALA A 126 10.04 2.13 -34.38
C ALA A 126 9.38 2.31 -35.76
N CYS A 127 8.46 3.28 -35.92
CA CYS A 127 7.84 3.61 -37.21
C CYS A 127 8.82 4.22 -38.23
N GLU A 128 9.91 4.82 -37.77
CA GLU A 128 10.98 5.37 -38.62
C GLU A 128 11.94 4.28 -39.14
N THR A 129 11.88 3.07 -38.57
CA THR A 129 12.71 1.95 -39.03
C THR A 129 12.20 1.41 -40.37
N LYS A 130 13.13 1.02 -41.23
CA LYS A 130 12.80 0.35 -42.48
C LYS A 130 12.31 -1.07 -42.22
N ALA A 131 12.89 -1.74 -41.21
CA ALA A 131 12.54 -3.07 -40.75
C ALA A 131 11.05 -3.24 -40.41
N LEU A 132 10.45 -2.25 -39.72
CA LEU A 132 9.06 -2.36 -39.25
C LEU A 132 8.07 -1.60 -40.15
N GLY A 133 8.54 -0.58 -40.84
CA GLY A 133 7.70 0.34 -41.60
C GLY A 133 6.81 1.22 -40.72
N THR A 134 6.02 2.07 -41.37
CA THR A 134 5.29 3.18 -40.73
C THR A 134 3.98 2.79 -40.06
N GLU A 135 3.54 1.54 -40.18
CA GLU A 135 2.22 1.09 -39.73
C GLU A 135 2.31 0.10 -38.57
N PRO A 136 2.17 0.56 -37.30
CA PRO A 136 2.26 -0.28 -36.10
C PRO A 136 1.31 -1.49 -36.06
N GLU A 137 0.18 -1.40 -36.77
CA GLU A 137 -0.83 -2.47 -36.82
C GLU A 137 -0.37 -3.67 -37.64
N LYS A 138 0.57 -3.47 -38.57
CA LYS A 138 1.08 -4.52 -39.46
C LYS A 138 2.27 -5.28 -38.88
N TRP A 139 2.86 -4.82 -37.78
CA TRP A 139 4.08 -5.44 -37.21
C TRP A 139 3.89 -6.90 -36.82
N GLY A 140 2.70 -7.31 -36.37
CA GLY A 140 2.41 -8.71 -36.04
C GLY A 140 2.32 -9.66 -37.24
N ALA A 141 2.30 -9.14 -38.46
CA ALA A 141 2.31 -9.93 -39.70
C ALA A 141 3.71 -10.00 -40.35
N LEU A 142 4.71 -9.31 -39.78
CA LEU A 142 6.09 -9.34 -40.26
C LEU A 142 6.78 -10.62 -39.78
N ASN A 143 6.92 -11.59 -40.69
CA ASN A 143 7.67 -12.82 -40.48
C ASN A 143 8.91 -12.86 -41.38
N LEU A 144 9.73 -11.80 -41.34
CA LEU A 144 10.96 -11.70 -42.12
C LEU A 144 12.16 -11.94 -41.19
N PRO A 145 12.92 -13.04 -41.38
CA PRO A 145 14.14 -13.32 -40.59
C PRO A 145 15.33 -12.47 -41.04
N GLU A 146 15.09 -11.36 -41.74
CA GLU A 146 16.12 -10.48 -42.26
C GLU A 146 16.88 -9.80 -41.12
N ALA A 147 18.18 -9.54 -41.36
CA ALA A 147 19.01 -8.85 -40.39
C ALA A 147 18.61 -7.37 -40.29
N ILE A 148 18.73 -6.79 -39.08
CA ILE A 148 18.52 -5.36 -38.86
C ILE A 148 19.68 -4.57 -39.49
N GLU A 149 19.37 -3.65 -40.40
CA GLU A 149 20.35 -2.79 -41.05
C GLU A 149 21.03 -1.83 -40.06
N ALA A 150 22.24 -1.36 -40.39
CA ALA A 150 22.99 -0.43 -39.54
C ALA A 150 22.22 0.88 -39.25
N TYR A 151 21.39 1.34 -40.20
CA TYR A 151 20.51 2.49 -40.00
C TYR A 151 19.46 2.22 -38.90
N ASP A 152 18.75 1.10 -39.00
CA ASP A 152 17.74 0.71 -38.02
C ASP A 152 18.37 0.42 -36.66
N LYS A 153 19.60 -0.11 -36.60
CA LYS A 153 20.34 -0.29 -35.32
C LYS A 153 20.59 1.03 -34.59
N ALA A 154 20.82 2.14 -35.29
CA ALA A 154 20.96 3.44 -34.66
C ALA A 154 19.64 3.92 -34.04
N ILE A 155 18.51 3.67 -34.71
CA ILE A 155 17.16 3.97 -34.19
C ILE A 155 16.84 3.09 -32.98
N VAL A 156 17.14 1.78 -33.06
CA VAL A 156 16.97 0.85 -31.94
C VAL A 156 17.80 1.27 -30.72
N SER A 157 19.00 1.81 -30.93
CA SER A 157 19.82 2.37 -29.84
C SER A 157 19.16 3.60 -29.20
N LYS A 158 18.52 4.47 -30.00
CA LYS A 158 17.71 5.58 -29.49
C LYS A 158 16.51 5.07 -28.68
N MET A 159 15.79 4.06 -29.18
CA MET A 159 14.69 3.42 -28.45
C MET A 159 15.14 2.88 -27.10
N ALA A 160 16.29 2.18 -27.05
CA ALA A 160 16.86 1.67 -25.81
C ALA A 160 17.16 2.81 -24.80
N SER A 161 17.65 3.96 -25.28
CA SER A 161 17.91 5.11 -24.40
C SER A 161 16.64 5.66 -23.73
N SER A 162 15.46 5.57 -24.35
CA SER A 162 14.19 5.98 -23.72
C SER A 162 13.86 5.11 -22.49
N PHE A 163 14.29 3.84 -22.44
CA PHE A 163 14.12 2.99 -21.25
C PHE A 163 15.02 3.44 -20.08
N THR A 164 16.20 3.98 -20.37
CA THR A 164 17.09 4.52 -19.32
C THR A 164 16.46 5.72 -18.61
N VAL A 165 15.70 6.54 -19.34
CA VAL A 165 14.96 7.69 -18.79
C VAL A 165 13.87 7.23 -17.82
N LEU A 166 13.26 6.06 -18.06
CA LEU A 166 12.20 5.50 -17.21
C LEU A 166 12.70 4.95 -15.86
N LYS A 167 13.99 4.66 -15.72
CA LYS A 167 14.54 4.10 -14.47
C LYS A 167 14.37 5.03 -13.28
N THR A 168 14.58 6.34 -13.48
CA THR A 168 14.49 7.31 -12.38
C THR A 168 13.07 7.43 -11.82
N PRO A 169 12.01 7.62 -12.64
CA PRO A 169 10.62 7.58 -12.17
C PRO A 169 10.25 6.27 -11.45
N ILE A 170 10.72 5.12 -11.96
CA ILE A 170 10.42 3.80 -11.36
C ILE A 170 11.06 3.68 -9.98
N GLN A 171 12.34 4.03 -9.84
CA GLN A 171 13.06 4.01 -8.56
C GLN A 171 12.41 4.95 -7.53
N HIS A 172 12.03 6.16 -7.95
CA HIS A 172 11.33 7.09 -7.07
C HIS A 172 9.99 6.52 -6.58
N PHE A 173 9.24 5.90 -7.48
CA PHE A 173 7.97 5.28 -7.15
C PHE A 173 8.13 4.07 -6.23
N GLN A 174 9.13 3.21 -6.48
CA GLN A 174 9.49 2.09 -5.60
C GLN A 174 9.83 2.58 -4.18
N ALA A 175 10.68 3.59 -4.05
CA ALA A 175 11.04 4.17 -2.76
C ALA A 175 9.81 4.72 -2.01
N SER A 176 8.85 5.29 -2.75
CA SER A 176 7.59 5.78 -2.18
C SER A 176 6.72 4.63 -1.63
N ILE A 177 6.65 3.49 -2.34
CA ILE A 177 5.94 2.30 -1.86
C ILE A 177 6.61 1.70 -0.63
N GLU A 178 7.93 1.55 -0.66
CA GLU A 178 8.71 1.00 0.46
C GLU A 178 8.52 1.86 1.72
N HIS A 179 8.52 3.18 1.57
CA HIS A 179 8.24 4.11 2.66
C HIS A 179 6.85 3.88 3.29
N VAL A 180 5.80 3.81 2.46
CA VAL A 180 4.43 3.56 2.95
C VAL A 180 4.30 2.17 3.57
N GLN A 181 4.93 1.16 2.98
CA GLN A 181 4.93 -0.21 3.50
C GLN A 181 5.59 -0.29 4.88
N ALA A 182 6.76 0.31 5.04
CA ALA A 182 7.47 0.38 6.30
C ALA A 182 6.63 1.11 7.35
N GLY A 183 6.04 2.25 6.97
CA GLY A 183 5.17 3.03 7.85
C GLY A 183 3.92 2.26 8.31
N LEU A 184 3.26 1.52 7.40
CA LEU A 184 2.10 0.68 7.75
C LEU A 184 2.50 -0.50 8.65
N ALA A 185 3.66 -1.10 8.41
CA ALA A 185 4.19 -2.18 9.25
C ALA A 185 4.52 -1.68 10.66
N GLU A 186 5.23 -0.56 10.78
CA GLU A 186 5.53 0.07 12.07
C GLU A 186 4.25 0.46 12.80
N PHE A 187 3.30 1.08 12.09
CA PHE A 187 2.00 1.41 12.62
C PHE A 187 1.32 0.14 13.18
N ARG A 188 1.17 -0.93 12.39
CA ARG A 188 0.60 -2.20 12.87
C ARG A 188 1.32 -2.75 14.09
N ASP A 189 2.65 -2.78 14.08
CA ASP A 189 3.45 -3.41 15.12
C ASP A 189 3.38 -2.65 16.44
N GLU A 190 3.36 -1.32 16.40
CA GLU A 190 3.14 -0.50 17.59
C GLU A 190 1.77 -0.79 18.23
N ALA A 191 0.72 -1.00 17.43
CA ALA A 191 -0.61 -1.33 17.96
C ALA A 191 -0.59 -2.66 18.67
N ARG A 192 -0.05 -3.67 17.98
CA ARG A 192 -0.08 -5.06 18.42
C ARG A 192 0.80 -5.29 19.64
N PHE A 193 2.02 -4.75 19.62
CA PHE A 193 3.04 -5.08 20.61
C PHE A 193 3.20 -4.04 21.72
N LYS A 194 2.78 -2.79 21.51
CA LYS A 194 2.88 -1.75 22.55
C LYS A 194 1.51 -1.38 23.14
N LEU A 195 0.54 -1.03 22.31
CA LEU A 195 -0.73 -0.45 22.80
C LEU A 195 -1.74 -1.50 23.26
N MET A 196 -1.92 -2.58 22.50
CA MET A 196 -2.87 -3.63 22.84
C MET A 196 -2.58 -4.25 24.22
N PRO A 197 -1.32 -4.58 24.59
CA PRO A 197 -1.01 -5.09 25.92
C PRO A 197 -1.37 -4.09 27.03
N VAL A 198 -1.10 -2.79 26.83
CA VAL A 198 -1.44 -1.75 27.80
C VAL A 198 -2.95 -1.67 28.00
N VAL A 199 -3.73 -1.66 26.92
CA VAL A 199 -5.21 -1.64 27.02
C VAL A 199 -5.74 -2.91 27.67
N GLN A 200 -5.17 -4.07 27.35
CA GLN A 200 -5.53 -5.32 28.02
C GLN A 200 -5.25 -5.25 29.52
N GLU A 201 -4.15 -4.64 29.95
CA GLU A 201 -3.87 -4.47 31.38
C GLU A 201 -4.87 -3.52 32.05
N LYS A 202 -5.22 -2.39 31.42
CA LYS A 202 -6.29 -1.51 31.94
C LYS A 202 -7.63 -2.24 32.04
N MET A 203 -7.95 -3.12 31.10
CA MET A 203 -9.13 -3.97 31.17
C MET A 203 -9.07 -5.00 32.30
N ARG A 204 -7.91 -5.62 32.54
CA ARG A 204 -7.73 -6.56 33.66
C ARG A 204 -7.89 -5.83 34.99
N ALA A 205 -7.29 -4.66 35.14
CA ALA A 205 -7.43 -3.78 36.29
C ALA A 205 -8.90 -3.44 36.57
N LEU A 206 -9.64 -3.05 35.53
CA LEU A 206 -11.07 -2.79 35.62
C LEU A 206 -11.87 -4.04 36.07
N ASN A 207 -11.56 -5.21 35.52
CA ASN A 207 -12.22 -6.45 35.91
C ASN A 207 -11.91 -6.84 37.37
N ARG A 208 -10.68 -6.59 37.85
CA ARG A 208 -10.32 -6.79 39.27
C ARG A 208 -11.18 -5.90 40.16
N LEU A 209 -11.29 -4.61 39.82
CA LEU A 209 -12.13 -3.65 40.54
C LEU A 209 -13.60 -4.04 40.55
N GLN A 210 -14.15 -4.46 39.41
CA GLN A 210 -15.56 -4.89 39.31
C GLN A 210 -15.84 -6.13 40.16
N ARG A 211 -14.94 -7.11 40.19
CA ARG A 211 -15.08 -8.30 41.03
C ARG A 211 -14.98 -7.97 42.52
N ALA A 212 -14.02 -7.13 42.91
CA ALA A 212 -13.90 -6.65 44.28
C ALA A 212 -15.19 -5.97 44.74
N ARG A 213 -15.77 -5.12 43.88
CA ARG A 213 -17.07 -4.48 44.14
C ARG A 213 -18.21 -5.48 44.28
N GLN A 214 -18.31 -6.47 43.39
CA GLN A 214 -19.35 -7.50 43.49
C GLN A 214 -19.26 -8.27 44.81
N PHE A 215 -18.03 -8.57 45.24
CA PHE A 215 -17.77 -9.21 46.53
C PHE A 215 -18.16 -8.31 47.71
N GLU A 216 -17.80 -7.02 47.70
CA GLU A 216 -18.22 -6.07 48.73
C GLU A 216 -19.74 -5.89 48.80
N LEU A 217 -20.42 -5.81 47.65
CA LEU A 217 -21.89 -5.75 47.60
C LEU A 217 -22.52 -7.02 48.19
N SER A 218 -21.94 -8.20 47.94
CA SER A 218 -22.40 -9.45 48.57
C SER A 218 -22.11 -9.49 50.08
N LEU A 219 -21.10 -8.77 50.56
CA LEU A 219 -20.82 -8.60 51.99
C LEU A 219 -21.70 -7.52 52.65
N MET A 220 -22.24 -6.57 51.89
CA MET A 220 -23.18 -5.56 52.38
C MET A 220 -24.59 -6.08 52.66
N GLU A 221 -24.88 -7.35 52.37
CA GLU A 221 -26.03 -8.06 52.98
C GLU A 221 -25.87 -8.20 54.52
N PHE A 222 -24.69 -7.88 55.07
CA PHE A 222 -24.46 -7.71 56.51
C PHE A 222 -24.45 -6.21 56.90
N PRO A 223 -25.27 -5.78 57.88
CA PRO A 223 -25.72 -4.38 58.02
C PRO A 223 -24.71 -3.39 58.66
N GLN A 224 -23.38 -3.60 58.55
CA GLN A 224 -22.40 -2.73 59.23
C GLN A 224 -21.28 -2.12 58.37
N SER A 225 -21.29 -2.27 57.04
CA SER A 225 -20.24 -1.67 56.21
C SER A 225 -20.57 -0.24 55.74
N LYS A 226 -19.66 0.72 55.97
CA LYS A 226 -19.77 2.10 55.50
C LYS A 226 -19.52 2.17 53.99
N SER A 227 -20.47 2.77 53.27
CA SER A 227 -20.44 2.96 51.81
C SER A 227 -19.50 4.10 51.40
N TYR A 228 -18.59 3.80 50.47
CA TYR A 228 -17.84 4.81 49.72
C TYR A 228 -18.52 5.02 48.36
N VAL A 229 -18.50 6.25 47.85
CA VAL A 229 -19.11 6.61 46.55
C VAL A 229 -18.30 5.95 45.42
N HIS A 230 -18.92 5.09 44.61
CA HIS A 230 -18.21 4.22 43.66
C HIS A 230 -18.48 4.57 42.18
N PRO A 231 -17.44 4.76 41.35
CA PRO A 231 -17.58 5.21 39.97
C PRO A 231 -17.99 4.07 39.03
N ALA A 232 -19.24 4.11 38.56
CA ALA A 232 -19.79 3.11 37.64
C ALA A 232 -19.37 3.31 36.17
N ALA A 233 -18.70 4.41 35.84
CA ALA A 233 -18.48 4.86 34.47
C ALA A 233 -17.14 4.44 33.83
N SER A 234 -16.15 4.01 34.62
CA SER A 234 -14.82 3.55 34.14
C SER A 234 -14.90 2.36 33.18
N GLY A 235 -15.93 1.52 33.30
CA GLY A 235 -16.11 0.34 32.47
C GLY A 235 -16.41 0.62 31.00
N ARG A 236 -17.14 1.70 30.73
CA ARG A 236 -17.55 2.05 29.35
C ARG A 236 -16.37 2.58 28.54
N ALA A 237 -15.54 3.42 29.13
CA ALA A 237 -14.34 3.98 28.49
C ALA A 237 -13.38 2.87 28.01
N CYS A 238 -13.03 1.91 28.88
CA CYS A 238 -12.12 0.82 28.53
C CYS A 238 -12.70 -0.14 27.47
N ALA A 239 -14.02 -0.39 27.50
CA ALA A 239 -14.69 -1.21 26.48
C ALA A 239 -14.67 -0.56 25.08
N VAL A 240 -14.91 0.75 25.01
CA VAL A 240 -14.83 1.53 23.77
C VAL A 240 -13.41 1.50 23.20
N LEU A 241 -12.38 1.70 24.04
CA LEU A 241 -10.98 1.63 23.62
C LEU A 241 -10.62 0.25 23.06
N LYS A 242 -11.08 -0.83 23.69
CA LYS A 242 -10.85 -2.21 23.19
C LYS A 242 -11.47 -2.43 21.81
N VAL A 243 -12.74 -2.04 21.63
CA VAL A 243 -13.45 -2.21 20.36
C VAL A 243 -12.74 -1.42 19.26
N ASN A 244 -12.35 -0.18 19.54
CA ASN A 244 -11.65 0.67 18.57
C ASN A 244 -10.27 0.12 18.20
N LEU A 245 -9.51 -0.41 19.16
CA LEU A 245 -8.22 -1.04 18.87
C LEU A 245 -8.34 -2.37 18.12
N GLY A 246 -9.36 -3.18 18.42
CA GLY A 246 -9.65 -4.41 17.68
C GLY A 246 -10.05 -4.15 16.23
N LYS A 247 -10.88 -3.12 15.99
CA LYS A 247 -11.23 -2.64 14.65
C LYS A 247 -9.98 -2.22 13.86
N MET A 248 -9.11 -1.44 14.49
CA MET A 248 -7.85 -1.02 13.86
C MET A 248 -6.92 -2.20 13.55
N GLU A 249 -6.74 -3.16 14.47
CA GLU A 249 -5.91 -4.35 14.22
C GLU A 249 -6.42 -5.18 13.03
N ALA A 250 -7.74 -5.38 12.95
CA ALA A 250 -8.37 -6.06 11.83
C ALA A 250 -8.16 -5.30 10.51
N GLY A 251 -8.35 -3.98 10.50
CA GLY A 251 -8.11 -3.13 9.32
C GLY A 251 -6.66 -3.18 8.84
N LEU A 252 -5.68 -3.09 9.74
CA LEU A 252 -4.26 -3.08 9.37
C LEU A 252 -3.74 -4.43 8.90
N SER A 253 -4.29 -5.53 9.43
CA SER A 253 -3.92 -6.87 8.98
C SER A 253 -4.34 -7.11 7.51
N ILE A 254 -5.46 -6.51 7.10
CA ILE A 254 -5.95 -6.54 5.72
C ILE A 254 -5.10 -5.61 4.84
N GLY A 255 -4.82 -4.38 5.29
CA GLY A 255 -4.07 -3.38 4.53
C GLY A 255 -2.61 -3.80 4.23
N VAL A 256 -1.88 -4.34 5.22
CA VAL A 256 -0.46 -4.72 5.01
C VAL A 256 -0.30 -5.87 4.00
N ALA A 257 -1.27 -6.78 3.91
CA ALA A 257 -1.25 -7.85 2.91
C ALA A 257 -1.39 -7.29 1.46
N GLY A 258 -2.18 -6.23 1.28
CA GLY A 258 -2.36 -5.56 -0.02
C GLY A 258 -1.12 -4.84 -0.53
N VAL A 259 -0.36 -4.19 0.36
CA VAL A 259 0.90 -3.51 -0.02
C VAL A 259 1.97 -4.49 -0.49
N GLY A 260 2.02 -5.69 0.10
CA GLY A 260 2.99 -6.73 -0.27
C GLY A 260 2.83 -7.26 -1.69
N SER A 261 1.59 -7.39 -2.18
CA SER A 261 1.33 -7.82 -3.57
C SER A 261 1.73 -6.74 -4.57
N ILE A 262 1.41 -5.48 -4.25
CA ILE A 262 1.83 -4.30 -5.02
C ILE A 262 3.36 -4.26 -5.14
N HIS A 263 4.09 -4.32 -4.02
CA HIS A 263 5.56 -4.28 -4.03
C HIS A 263 6.19 -5.37 -4.92
N SER A 264 5.73 -6.62 -4.80
CA SER A 264 6.23 -7.73 -5.63
C SER A 264 6.00 -7.51 -7.12
N LEU A 265 4.87 -6.91 -7.49
CA LEU A 265 4.55 -6.58 -8.89
C LEU A 265 5.49 -5.49 -9.44
N TRP A 266 5.85 -4.50 -8.62
CA TRP A 266 6.76 -3.43 -9.03
C TRP A 266 8.19 -3.89 -9.23
N GLN A 267 8.67 -4.81 -8.40
CA GLN A 267 9.95 -5.48 -8.65
C GLN A 267 9.98 -6.18 -10.01
N GLY A 268 8.85 -6.77 -10.43
CA GLY A 268 8.72 -7.36 -11.76
C GLY A 268 8.81 -6.33 -12.91
N ILE A 269 8.27 -5.14 -12.70
CA ILE A 269 8.27 -4.05 -13.69
C ILE A 269 9.65 -3.41 -13.84
N ASP A 270 10.35 -3.19 -12.72
CA ASP A 270 11.74 -2.71 -12.75
C ASP A 270 12.63 -3.69 -13.52
N ALA A 271 12.51 -4.99 -13.20
CA ALA A 271 13.20 -6.05 -13.93
C ALA A 271 12.81 -6.09 -15.43
N TYR A 272 11.55 -5.80 -15.78
CA TYR A 272 11.12 -5.73 -17.18
C TYR A 272 11.78 -4.60 -17.95
N ILE A 273 11.83 -3.39 -17.37
CA ILE A 273 12.44 -2.22 -18.03
C ILE A 273 13.94 -2.42 -18.21
N ASP A 274 14.61 -2.94 -17.19
CA ASP A 274 16.04 -3.29 -17.30
C ASP A 274 16.30 -4.35 -18.38
N GLN A 275 15.48 -5.41 -18.44
CA GLN A 275 15.63 -6.43 -19.47
C GLN A 275 15.27 -5.93 -20.87
N SER A 276 14.31 -5.02 -21.00
CA SER A 276 13.87 -4.47 -22.29
C SER A 276 14.95 -3.67 -22.99
N GLU A 277 15.72 -2.89 -22.22
CA GLU A 277 16.90 -2.16 -22.72
C GLU A 277 17.94 -3.12 -23.31
N HIS A 278 18.37 -4.11 -22.51
CA HIS A 278 19.38 -5.08 -22.94
C HIS A 278 18.93 -5.87 -24.17
N ARG A 279 17.65 -6.24 -24.21
CA ARG A 279 17.10 -7.04 -25.29
C ARG A 279 16.98 -6.26 -26.59
N LEU A 280 16.57 -5.00 -26.56
CA LEU A 280 16.55 -4.15 -27.76
C LEU A 280 17.94 -4.07 -28.38
N LEU A 281 18.98 -3.90 -27.56
CA LEU A 281 20.36 -3.81 -28.03
C LEU A 281 20.91 -5.14 -28.56
N SER A 282 20.37 -6.28 -28.11
CA SER A 282 20.80 -7.61 -28.54
C SER A 282 20.02 -8.15 -29.75
N MET A 283 19.03 -7.42 -30.28
CA MET A 283 18.25 -7.89 -31.42
C MET A 283 19.06 -7.85 -32.71
N GLU A 284 19.02 -8.94 -33.47
CA GLU A 284 19.73 -9.07 -34.73
C GLU A 284 18.79 -9.12 -35.93
N THR A 285 17.52 -9.50 -35.73
CA THR A 285 16.56 -9.72 -36.82
C THR A 285 15.32 -8.82 -36.74
N GLN A 286 14.74 -8.54 -37.90
CA GLN A 286 13.50 -7.75 -38.02
C GLN A 286 12.33 -8.43 -37.30
N GLU A 287 12.22 -9.76 -37.39
CA GLU A 287 11.21 -10.55 -36.66
C GLU A 287 11.30 -10.36 -35.13
N GLN A 288 12.51 -10.37 -34.55
CA GLN A 288 12.69 -10.15 -33.11
C GLN A 288 12.22 -8.76 -32.70
N LEU A 289 12.55 -7.74 -33.50
CA LEU A 289 12.15 -6.36 -33.27
C LEU A 289 10.63 -6.18 -33.41
N ALA A 290 10.01 -6.79 -34.42
CA ALA A 290 8.57 -6.74 -34.64
C ALA A 290 7.80 -7.40 -33.49
N ASN A 291 8.22 -8.60 -33.07
CA ASN A 291 7.64 -9.30 -31.94
C ASN A 291 7.77 -8.50 -30.64
N PHE A 292 8.94 -7.91 -30.39
CA PHE A 292 9.13 -7.03 -29.24
C PHE A 292 8.18 -5.85 -29.27
N MET A 293 8.05 -5.17 -30.41
CA MET A 293 7.21 -3.98 -30.52
C MET A 293 5.72 -4.28 -30.37
N VAL A 294 5.23 -5.43 -30.85
CA VAL A 294 3.87 -5.89 -30.60
C VAL A 294 3.63 -6.06 -29.10
N GLN A 295 4.56 -6.70 -28.40
CA GLN A 295 4.47 -6.91 -26.97
C GLN A 295 4.57 -5.60 -26.18
N TYR A 296 5.45 -4.69 -26.60
CA TYR A 296 5.61 -3.39 -25.99
C TYR A 296 4.34 -2.53 -26.12
N ARG A 297 3.64 -2.58 -27.26
CA ARG A 297 2.35 -1.90 -27.42
C ARG A 297 1.28 -2.45 -26.48
N ILE A 298 1.25 -3.77 -26.25
CA ILE A 298 0.35 -4.38 -25.26
C ILE A 298 0.68 -3.86 -23.86
N PHE A 299 1.97 -3.80 -23.50
CA PHE A 299 2.44 -3.23 -22.24
C PHE A 299 1.97 -1.77 -22.06
N LEU A 300 2.11 -0.91 -23.07
CA LEU A 300 1.63 0.48 -23.00
C LEU A 300 0.13 0.60 -22.80
N ALA A 301 -0.66 -0.25 -23.47
CA ALA A 301 -2.11 -0.29 -23.28
C ALA A 301 -2.50 -0.65 -21.84
N GLN A 302 -1.75 -1.55 -21.19
CA GLN A 302 -1.98 -1.91 -19.78
C GLN A 302 -1.72 -0.74 -18.84
N TRP A 303 -0.67 0.04 -19.11
CA TRP A 303 -0.36 1.24 -18.33
C TRP A 303 -1.42 2.33 -18.42
N ALA A 304 -2.12 2.43 -19.54
CA ALA A 304 -3.30 3.29 -19.63
C ALA A 304 -4.41 2.82 -18.67
N GLY A 305 -4.64 1.51 -18.57
CA GLY A 305 -5.55 0.93 -17.59
C GLY A 305 -5.15 1.21 -16.15
N ILE A 306 -3.86 1.04 -15.82
CA ILE A 306 -3.30 1.32 -14.49
C ILE A 306 -3.47 2.79 -14.11
N LYS A 307 -3.24 3.71 -15.05
CA LYS A 307 -3.47 5.14 -14.84
C LYS A 307 -4.93 5.43 -14.44
N MET A 308 -5.88 4.90 -15.21
CA MET A 308 -7.31 5.08 -14.91
C MET A 308 -7.69 4.50 -13.54
N PHE A 309 -7.19 3.32 -13.21
CA PHE A 309 -7.39 2.71 -11.89
C PHE A 309 -6.82 3.57 -10.76
N ALA A 310 -5.60 4.10 -10.92
CA ALA A 310 -4.97 4.97 -9.94
C ALA A 310 -5.76 6.28 -9.74
N GLN A 311 -6.32 6.84 -10.82
CA GLN A 311 -7.21 8.00 -10.76
C GLN A 311 -8.51 7.69 -10.01
N GLU A 312 -9.14 6.55 -10.28
CA GLU A 312 -10.34 6.11 -9.55
C GLU A 312 -10.07 5.96 -8.05
N LYS A 313 -8.93 5.35 -7.69
CA LYS A 313 -8.52 5.23 -6.27
C LYS A 313 -8.19 6.58 -5.64
N LEU A 314 -7.58 7.50 -6.38
CA LEU A 314 -7.32 8.85 -5.86
C LEU A 314 -8.64 9.56 -5.50
N LEU A 315 -9.68 9.39 -6.31
CA LEU A 315 -11.02 9.93 -6.02
C LEU A 315 -11.64 9.31 -4.76
N SER A 316 -11.41 8.01 -4.48
CA SER A 316 -11.93 7.40 -3.26
C SER A 316 -11.26 7.95 -1.99
N PHE A 317 -9.98 8.33 -2.05
CA PHE A 317 -9.33 9.05 -0.93
C PHE A 317 -9.96 10.43 -0.65
N GLU A 318 -10.56 11.05 -1.67
CA GLU A 318 -11.21 12.38 -1.59
C GLU A 318 -12.68 12.28 -1.17
N ALA A 319 -13.37 11.20 -1.55
CA ALA A 319 -14.78 10.96 -1.20
C ALA A 319 -15.02 10.64 0.29
N VAL A 320 -13.98 10.23 1.03
CA VAL A 320 -14.05 9.84 2.46
C VAL A 320 -13.86 11.04 3.41
N GLN A 321 -13.81 12.28 2.91
CA GLN A 321 -13.76 13.51 3.73
C GLN A 321 -15.12 13.90 4.31
#